data_AF-A0A356TK23-F1
#
_entry.id   AF-A0A356TK23-F1
#
_cell.length_a   1.000
_cell.length_b   1.000
_cell.length_c   1.000
_cell.angle_alpha   90.00
_cell.angle_beta   90.00
_cell.angle_gamma   90.00
#
_symmetry.space_group_name_H-M   'P 1'
#
loop_
_entity.id
_entity.type
_entity.pdbx_description
1 polymer ?
#
loop_
_entity_poly.entity_id
_entity_poly.type
_entity_poly.pdbx_seq_one_letter_code
_entity_poly.pdbx_strand_id
1 'polypeptide(L)'
;MGKTSTGLRVWLDPERTSPYAFYQYLLNLDDADAPKLLRMFSWRPLAEIEELLAGHAEAPGKRAAQKTLAEDMTRWIHGDEALSRAVAASQVMFGGSLETLRDADLAPLLADVPSSELPKAELEAGVPLLDLLVKTGLQPSKGAARR
;
A
#
# COMPACT_ATOMS: atom_id res chain seq x y z
N MET A 1 -11.45 -9.80 17.84
CA MET A 1 -10.87 -9.96 16.49
C MET A 1 -9.85 -8.83 16.31
N GLY A 2 -8.64 -9.13 15.85
CA GLY A 2 -7.50 -8.18 15.89
C GLY A 2 -6.16 -8.83 16.27
N LYS A 3 -5.99 -10.13 16.03
CA LYS A 3 -4.66 -10.74 16.02
C LYS A 3 -4.24 -10.79 14.57
N THR A 4 -3.54 -9.75 14.13
CA THR A 4 -2.83 -9.77 12.85
C THR A 4 -1.86 -10.95 12.90
N SER A 5 -1.96 -11.85 11.94
CA SER A 5 -0.99 -12.94 11.72
C SER A 5 0.42 -12.41 11.40
N THR A 6 0.61 -11.09 11.36
CA THR A 6 1.88 -10.41 11.04
C THR A 6 2.30 -9.33 12.05
N GLY A 7 1.65 -9.20 13.21
CA GLY A 7 2.14 -8.32 14.29
C GLY A 7 2.14 -6.80 14.02
N LEU A 8 1.68 -6.33 12.86
CA LEU A 8 1.54 -4.90 12.60
C LEU A 8 0.34 -4.33 13.40
N ARG A 9 0.66 -3.40 14.30
CA ARG A 9 -0.32 -2.48 14.89
C ARG A 9 -0.47 -1.31 13.90
N VAL A 10 -1.66 -1.17 13.34
CA VAL A 10 -2.00 -0.05 12.46
C VAL A 10 -2.53 1.09 13.33
N TRP A 11 -1.90 2.25 13.25
CA TRP A 11 -2.28 3.43 14.00
C TRP A 11 -3.08 4.39 13.10
N LEU A 12 -3.97 5.17 13.70
CA LEU A 12 -4.67 6.25 13.00
C LEU A 12 -3.82 7.53 12.91
N ASP A 13 -2.78 7.61 13.73
CA ASP A 13 -1.84 8.71 13.75
C ASP A 13 -0.88 8.60 12.54
N PRO A 14 -0.87 9.59 11.62
CA PRO A 14 -0.06 9.53 10.41
C PRO A 14 1.45 9.50 10.69
N GLU A 15 1.92 9.96 11.85
CA GLU A 15 3.33 9.89 12.22
C GLU A 15 3.77 8.46 12.62
N ARG A 16 2.80 7.61 12.97
CA ARG A 16 3.03 6.23 13.42
C ARG A 16 2.70 5.20 12.35
N THR A 17 1.73 5.50 11.50
CA THR A 17 1.42 4.72 10.30
C THR A 17 1.04 5.72 9.22
N SER A 18 1.91 5.85 8.21
CA SER A 18 1.67 6.79 7.11
C SER A 18 0.33 6.49 6.43
N PRO A 19 -0.34 7.50 5.84
CA PRO A 19 -1.59 7.28 5.11
C PRO A 19 -1.45 6.22 4.00
N TYR A 20 -0.28 6.15 3.34
CA TYR A 20 0.02 5.10 2.38
C TYR A 20 0.06 3.71 3.04
N ALA A 21 0.78 3.54 4.14
CA ALA A 21 0.85 2.27 4.85
C ALA A 21 -0.52 1.84 5.40
N PHE A 22 -1.31 2.79 5.87
CA PHE A 22 -2.69 2.56 6.31
C PHE A 22 -3.57 2.08 5.16
N TYR A 23 -3.55 2.79 4.03
CA TYR A 23 -4.27 2.42 2.81
C TYR A 23 -3.85 1.03 2.32
N GLN A 24 -2.55 0.75 2.26
CA GLN A 24 -2.00 -0.54 1.84
C GLN A 24 -2.38 -1.68 2.78
N TYR A 25 -2.43 -1.44 4.09
CA TYR A 25 -2.88 -2.44 5.04
C TYR A 25 -4.31 -2.88 4.73
N LEU A 26 -5.23 -1.92 4.54
CA LEU A 26 -6.63 -2.22 4.21
C LEU A 26 -6.77 -2.87 2.84
N LEU A 27 -6.00 -2.39 1.86
CA LEU A 27 -6.01 -2.93 0.50
C LEU A 27 -5.55 -4.41 0.48
N ASN A 28 -4.65 -4.78 1.41
CA ASN A 28 -4.09 -6.12 1.50
C ASN A 28 -4.86 -7.08 2.40
N LEU A 29 -6.02 -6.67 2.94
CA LEU A 29 -6.89 -7.57 3.70
C LEU A 29 -7.37 -8.75 2.87
N ASP A 30 -7.55 -9.87 3.56
CA ASP A 30 -8.10 -11.09 2.99
C ASP A 30 -9.58 -10.92 2.63
N ASP A 31 -10.03 -11.69 1.64
CA ASP A 31 -11.44 -11.69 1.18
C ASP A 31 -12.44 -12.07 2.27
N ALA A 32 -11.98 -12.76 3.32
CA ALA A 32 -12.82 -13.10 4.47
C ALA A 32 -13.06 -11.92 5.43
N ASP A 33 -12.21 -10.90 5.40
CA ASP A 33 -12.20 -9.81 6.38
C ASP A 33 -12.68 -8.49 5.77
N ALA A 34 -12.25 -8.15 4.56
CA ALA A 34 -12.62 -6.90 3.91
C ALA A 34 -14.14 -6.67 3.81
N PRO A 35 -14.99 -7.66 3.43
CA PRO A 35 -16.44 -7.49 3.42
C PRO A 35 -17.07 -7.23 4.78
N LYS A 36 -16.50 -7.78 5.86
CA LYS A 36 -17.00 -7.56 7.22
C LYS A 36 -16.66 -6.15 7.68
N LEU A 37 -15.41 -5.75 7.46
CA LEU A 37 -14.90 -4.43 7.84
C LEU A 37 -15.59 -3.33 7.03
N LEU A 38 -15.87 -3.55 5.74
CA LEU A 38 -16.62 -2.60 4.91
C LEU A 38 -18.02 -2.31 5.47
N ARG A 39 -18.74 -3.34 5.93
CA ARG A 39 -20.06 -3.15 6.58
C ARG A 39 -19.97 -2.42 7.92
N MET A 40 -18.86 -2.57 8.64
CA MET A 40 -18.69 -1.98 9.97
C MET A 40 -18.18 -0.54 9.94
N PHE A 41 -17.34 -0.20 8.96
CA PHE A 41 -16.57 1.04 8.93
C PHE A 41 -16.86 1.94 7.74
N SER A 42 -17.76 1.57 6.82
CA SER A 42 -18.21 2.48 5.76
C SER A 42 -19.48 3.21 6.18
N TRP A 43 -19.63 4.44 5.67
CA TRP A 43 -20.85 5.25 5.78
C TRP A 43 -21.78 5.07 4.58
N ARG A 44 -21.43 4.21 3.63
CA ARG A 44 -22.27 3.90 2.47
C ARG A 44 -23.57 3.23 2.92
N PRO A 45 -24.69 3.46 2.21
CA PRO A 45 -25.91 2.71 2.45
C PRO A 45 -25.66 1.19 2.36
N LEU A 46 -26.28 0.41 3.25
CA LEU A 46 -26.08 -1.04 3.28
C LEU A 46 -26.40 -1.69 1.92
N ALA A 47 -27.42 -1.21 1.21
CA ALA A 47 -27.78 -1.72 -0.12
C ALA A 47 -26.63 -1.57 -1.13
N GLU A 48 -25.91 -0.44 -1.13
CA GLU A 48 -24.76 -0.20 -2.00
C GLU A 48 -23.59 -1.13 -1.63
N ILE A 49 -23.38 -1.36 -0.33
CA ILE A 49 -22.35 -2.29 0.16
C ILE A 49 -22.68 -3.72 -0.29
N GLU A 50 -23.92 -4.16 -0.18
CA GLU A 50 -24.31 -5.51 -0.62
C GLU A 50 -24.17 -5.70 -2.15
N GLU A 51 -24.54 -4.69 -2.96
CA GLU A 51 -24.34 -4.72 -4.41
C GLU A 51 -22.85 -4.84 -4.78
N LEU A 52 -22.01 -4.03 -4.15
CA LEU A 52 -20.56 -4.08 -4.35
C LEU A 52 -19.98 -5.45 -3.99
N LEU A 53 -20.45 -6.03 -2.88
CA LEU A 53 -19.95 -7.32 -2.40
C LEU A 53 -20.46 -8.49 -3.24
N ALA A 54 -21.64 -8.40 -3.82
CA ALA A 54 -22.09 -9.34 -4.85
C ALA A 54 -21.15 -9.31 -6.05
N GLY A 55 -20.81 -8.11 -6.55
CA GLY A 55 -19.83 -7.95 -7.64
C GLY A 55 -18.43 -8.43 -7.28
N HIS A 56 -18.00 -8.25 -6.02
CA HIS A 56 -16.74 -8.78 -5.51
C HIS A 56 -16.72 -10.31 -5.50
N ALA A 57 -17.81 -10.96 -5.11
CA ALA A 57 -17.91 -12.42 -5.10
C ALA A 57 -17.77 -13.04 -6.50
N GLU A 58 -18.27 -12.37 -7.53
CA GLU A 58 -18.12 -12.79 -8.93
C GLU A 58 -16.68 -12.58 -9.46
N ALA A 59 -15.95 -11.61 -8.92
CA ALA A 59 -14.61 -11.23 -9.41
C ALA A 59 -13.66 -10.80 -8.27
N PRO A 60 -13.29 -11.71 -7.35
CA PRO A 60 -12.51 -11.37 -6.15
C PRO A 60 -11.12 -10.79 -6.49
N GLY A 61 -10.53 -11.20 -7.63
CA GLY A 61 -9.27 -10.66 -8.13
C GLY A 61 -9.28 -9.16 -8.44
N LYS A 62 -10.45 -8.52 -8.60
CA LYS A 62 -10.56 -7.06 -8.76
C LYS A 62 -10.37 -6.29 -7.45
N ARG A 63 -10.48 -7.00 -6.31
CA ARG A 63 -10.34 -6.49 -4.94
C ARG A 63 -11.27 -5.30 -4.66
N ALA A 64 -12.53 -5.39 -5.11
CA ALA A 64 -13.48 -4.28 -5.01
C ALA A 64 -13.77 -3.93 -3.54
N ALA A 65 -13.99 -4.94 -2.69
CA ALA A 65 -14.23 -4.74 -1.27
C ALA A 65 -13.06 -4.03 -0.56
N GLN A 66 -11.83 -4.51 -0.81
CA GLN A 66 -10.62 -3.95 -0.22
C GLN A 66 -10.36 -2.52 -0.67
N LYS A 67 -10.49 -2.24 -1.98
CA LYS A 67 -10.28 -0.89 -2.53
C LYS A 67 -11.25 0.11 -1.92
N THR A 68 -12.55 -0.22 -1.90
CA THR A 68 -13.56 0.68 -1.34
C THR A 68 -13.35 0.91 0.15
N LEU A 69 -13.04 -0.13 0.92
CA LEU A 69 -12.72 0.00 2.34
C LEU A 69 -11.50 0.89 2.56
N ALA A 70 -10.41 0.67 1.81
CA ALA A 70 -9.19 1.44 1.90
C ALA A 70 -9.42 2.92 1.56
N GLU A 71 -10.19 3.20 0.51
CA GLU A 71 -10.54 4.56 0.10
C GLU A 71 -11.40 5.28 1.14
N ASP A 72 -12.50 4.65 1.58
CA ASP A 72 -13.43 5.25 2.53
C ASP A 72 -12.75 5.55 3.87
N MET A 73 -11.99 4.59 4.42
CA MET A 73 -11.32 4.78 5.71
C MET A 73 -10.17 5.77 5.62
N THR A 74 -9.35 5.72 4.57
CA THR A 74 -8.22 6.66 4.41
C THR A 74 -8.73 8.09 4.22
N ARG A 75 -9.80 8.29 3.42
CA ARG A 75 -10.46 9.58 3.30
C ARG A 75 -10.95 10.09 4.65
N TRP A 76 -11.61 9.22 5.42
CA TRP A 76 -12.20 9.63 6.68
C TRP A 76 -11.17 10.00 7.75
N ILE A 77 -10.06 9.25 7.83
CA ILE A 77 -9.05 9.43 8.88
C ILE A 77 -8.00 10.48 8.50
N HIS A 78 -7.60 10.52 7.22
CA HIS A 78 -6.46 11.31 6.76
C HIS A 78 -6.83 12.39 5.72
N GLY A 79 -8.07 12.44 5.25
CA GLY A 79 -8.57 13.42 4.28
C GLY A 79 -8.32 13.05 2.82
N ASP A 80 -8.97 13.78 1.91
CA ASP A 80 -8.93 13.51 0.45
C ASP A 80 -7.54 13.70 -0.15
N GLU A 81 -6.74 14.64 0.35
CA GLU A 81 -5.40 14.90 -0.16
C GLU A 81 -4.47 13.71 0.13
N ALA A 82 -4.52 13.18 1.35
CA ALA A 82 -3.75 12.01 1.74
C ALA A 82 -4.21 10.75 1.00
N LEU A 83 -5.53 10.57 0.82
CA LEU A 83 -6.06 9.48 0.00
C LEU A 83 -5.53 9.57 -1.45
N SER A 84 -5.61 10.74 -2.06
CA SER A 84 -5.15 10.95 -3.44
C SER A 84 -3.68 10.58 -3.60
N ARG A 85 -2.82 11.01 -2.67
CA ARG A 85 -1.41 10.61 -2.63
C ARG A 85 -1.22 9.11 -2.45
N ALA A 86 -1.94 8.49 -1.50
CA ALA A 86 -1.82 7.06 -1.23
C ALA A 86 -2.23 6.21 -2.45
N VAL A 87 -3.31 6.59 -3.14
CA VAL A 87 -3.76 5.93 -4.37
C VAL A 87 -2.75 6.11 -5.49
N ALA A 88 -2.26 7.33 -5.71
CA ALA A 88 -1.26 7.61 -6.72
C ALA A 88 0.03 6.82 -6.47
N ALA A 89 0.56 6.84 -5.24
CA ALA A 89 1.73 6.05 -4.85
C ALA A 89 1.51 4.54 -5.10
N SER A 90 0.32 4.02 -4.77
CA SER A 90 -0.03 2.61 -5.01
C SER A 90 -0.02 2.24 -6.49
N GLN A 91 -0.54 3.14 -7.34
CA GLN A 91 -0.53 2.94 -8.79
C GLN A 91 0.90 2.98 -9.36
N VAL A 92 1.71 3.93 -8.91
CA VAL A 92 3.14 4.05 -9.28
C VAL A 92 3.90 2.77 -8.92
N MET A 93 3.65 2.21 -7.72
CA MET A 93 4.35 1.02 -7.25
C MET A 93 3.90 -0.29 -7.92
N PHE A 94 2.63 -0.43 -8.32
CA PHE A 94 2.05 -1.72 -8.73
C PHE A 94 1.29 -1.74 -10.06
N GLY A 95 1.23 -0.64 -10.82
CA GLY A 95 0.44 -0.61 -12.06
C GLY A 95 0.83 0.42 -13.13
N GLY A 96 1.74 1.36 -12.84
CA GLY A 96 2.11 2.44 -13.75
C GLY A 96 3.48 2.26 -14.40
N SER A 97 3.63 2.77 -15.63
CA SER A 97 4.96 3.06 -16.18
C SER A 97 5.54 4.26 -15.44
N LEU A 98 6.76 4.13 -14.92
CA LEU A 98 7.49 5.24 -14.32
C LEU A 98 8.02 6.23 -15.37
N GLU A 99 8.01 5.85 -16.66
CA GLU A 99 8.62 6.61 -17.76
C GLU A 99 8.00 7.99 -17.98
N THR A 100 6.74 8.18 -17.57
CA THR A 100 6.03 9.45 -17.72
C THR A 100 6.16 10.37 -16.50
N LEU A 101 6.78 9.90 -15.41
CA LEU A 101 6.91 10.66 -14.17
C LEU A 101 8.29 11.33 -14.11
N ARG A 102 8.32 12.62 -13.81
CA ARG A 102 9.58 13.34 -13.59
C ARG A 102 10.05 13.08 -12.16
N ASP A 103 11.36 13.11 -11.93
CA ASP A 103 11.96 12.92 -10.59
C ASP A 103 11.32 13.82 -9.51
N ALA A 104 11.02 15.07 -9.88
CA ALA A 104 10.38 16.04 -8.99
C ALA A 104 8.95 15.66 -8.57
N ASP A 105 8.26 14.86 -9.41
CA ASP A 105 6.91 14.37 -9.13
C ASP A 105 6.96 13.04 -8.35
N LEU A 106 8.02 12.23 -8.53
CA LEU A 106 8.19 10.93 -7.86
C LEU A 106 8.49 11.06 -6.37
N ALA A 107 9.43 11.93 -6.00
CA ALA A 107 9.85 12.10 -4.61
C ALA A 107 8.68 12.39 -3.64
N PRO A 108 7.78 13.37 -3.90
CA PRO A 108 6.65 13.63 -3.01
C PRO A 108 5.59 12.52 -3.03
N LEU A 109 5.44 11.79 -4.14
CA LEU A 109 4.50 10.68 -4.25
C LEU A 109 4.95 9.47 -3.43
N LEU A 110 6.25 9.20 -3.39
CA LEU A 110 6.84 8.05 -2.73
C LEU A 110 7.36 8.36 -1.32
N ALA A 111 7.15 9.58 -0.83
CA ALA A 111 7.62 10.01 0.50
C ALA A 111 7.13 9.10 1.64
N ASP A 112 5.90 8.58 1.51
CA ASP A 112 5.28 7.71 2.51
C ASP A 112 5.52 6.20 2.23
N VAL A 113 6.27 5.88 1.18
CA VAL A 113 6.59 4.50 0.77
C VAL A 113 7.91 4.07 1.43
N PRO A 114 8.02 2.84 1.96
CA PRO A 114 9.27 2.33 2.50
C PRO A 114 10.41 2.41 1.49
N SER A 115 11.50 3.08 1.87
CA SER A 115 12.66 3.33 1.02
C SER A 115 13.97 3.12 1.78
N SER A 116 15.10 3.16 1.07
CA SER A 116 16.43 3.04 1.63
C SER A 116 17.35 4.06 0.98
N GLU A 117 18.29 4.59 1.76
CA GLU A 117 19.27 5.57 1.28
C GLU A 117 20.59 4.90 0.95
N LEU A 118 21.20 5.30 -0.17
CA LEU A 118 22.52 4.85 -0.61
C LEU A 118 23.34 6.05 -1.10
N PRO A 119 24.66 6.08 -0.85
CA PRO A 119 25.51 7.14 -1.37
C PRO A 119 25.49 7.18 -2.90
N LYS A 120 25.30 8.36 -3.48
CA LYS A 120 25.27 8.56 -4.94
C LYS A 120 26.53 8.01 -5.63
N ALA A 121 27.70 8.25 -5.05
CA ALA A 121 28.98 7.78 -5.57
C ALA A 121 29.04 6.24 -5.68
N GLU A 122 28.33 5.53 -4.81
CA GLU A 122 28.26 4.07 -4.86
C GLU A 122 27.40 3.59 -6.03
N LEU A 123 26.25 4.24 -6.25
CA LEU A 123 25.39 3.97 -7.40
C LEU A 123 26.09 4.27 -8.72
N GLU A 124 26.81 5.39 -8.81
CA GLU A 124 27.59 5.79 -10.00
C GLU A 124 28.76 4.85 -10.30
N ALA A 125 29.38 4.27 -9.27
CA ALA A 125 30.44 3.26 -9.43
C ALA A 125 29.93 1.91 -9.93
N GLY A 126 28.62 1.68 -9.85
CA GLY A 126 27.97 0.41 -10.19
C GLY A 126 27.92 -0.54 -8.99
N VAL A 127 26.70 -0.89 -8.57
CA VAL A 127 26.45 -1.85 -7.48
C VAL A 127 25.89 -3.14 -8.05
N PRO A 128 26.48 -4.31 -7.77
CA PRO A 128 25.89 -5.59 -8.17
C PRO A 128 24.48 -5.75 -7.57
N LEU A 129 23.53 -6.24 -8.37
CA LEU A 129 22.13 -6.37 -7.94
C LEU A 129 21.96 -7.13 -6.62
N LEU A 130 22.70 -8.23 -6.43
CA LEU A 130 22.64 -9.02 -5.19
C LEU A 130 23.15 -8.24 -3.98
N ASP A 131 24.10 -7.34 -4.19
CA ASP A 131 24.66 -6.50 -3.14
C ASP A 131 23.68 -5.39 -2.80
N LEU A 132 23.03 -4.83 -3.83
CA LEU A 132 21.98 -3.84 -3.69
C LEU A 132 20.81 -4.39 -2.86
N LEU A 133 20.32 -5.60 -3.17
CA LEU A 133 19.21 -6.25 -2.46
C LEU A 133 19.51 -6.48 -0.96
N VAL A 134 20.77 -6.75 -0.62
CA VAL A 134 21.17 -6.91 0.79
C VAL A 134 21.33 -5.56 1.47
N LYS A 135 21.94 -4.58 0.78
CA LYS A 135 22.16 -3.22 1.31
C LYS A 135 20.85 -2.47 1.59
N THR A 136 19.83 -2.67 0.75
CA THR A 136 18.50 -2.07 0.96
C THR A 136 17.63 -2.86 1.95
N GLY A 137 18.16 -3.93 2.54
CA GLY A 137 17.42 -4.75 3.52
C GLY A 137 16.31 -5.61 2.92
N LEU A 138 16.18 -5.66 1.59
CA LEU A 138 15.21 -6.54 0.91
C LEU A 138 15.52 -8.02 1.12
N GLN A 139 16.80 -8.36 1.31
CA GLN A 139 17.26 -9.72 1.59
C GLN A 139 18.31 -9.75 2.69
N PRO A 140 18.30 -10.75 3.59
CA PRO A 140 19.26 -10.82 4.70
C PRO A 140 20.66 -11.25 4.24
N SER A 141 20.81 -11.84 3.06
CA SER A 141 22.10 -12.28 2.52
C SER A 141 22.08 -12.44 1.00
N LYS A 142 23.26 -12.44 0.37
CA LYS A 142 23.42 -12.68 -1.07
C LYS A 142 22.94 -14.09 -1.47
N GLY A 143 23.06 -15.07 -0.57
CA GLY A 143 22.56 -16.42 -0.79
C GLY A 143 21.03 -16.49 -0.81
N ALA A 144 20.36 -15.70 0.02
CA ALA A 144 18.90 -15.57 0.00
C ALA A 144 18.42 -14.83 -1.26
N ALA A 145 19.14 -13.78 -1.67
CA ALA A 145 18.84 -13.01 -2.88
C ALA A 145 19.00 -13.79 -4.20
N ARG A 146 19.72 -14.92 -4.21
CA ARG A 146 19.91 -15.78 -5.39
C ARG A 146 18.86 -16.87 -5.55
N ARG A 147 18.09 -17.17 -4.52
CA ARG A 147 17.04 -18.19 -4.55
C ARG A 147 15.76 -17.63 -5.14
#